data_AF-A0A6M1LFM5-F1
#
_entry.id   AF-A0A6M1LFM5-F1
#
_cell.length_a   1.000
_cell.length_b   1.000
_cell.length_c   1.000
_cell.angle_alpha   90.00
_cell.angle_beta   90.00
_cell.angle_gamma   90.00
#
_symmetry.space_group_name_H-M   'P 1'
#
loop_
_entity.id
_entity.type
_entity.pdbx_description
1 polymer ?
#
loop_
_entity_poly.entity_id
_entity_poly.type
_entity_poly.pdbx_seq_one_letter_code
_entity_poly.pdbx_strand_id
1 'polypeptide(L)'
;MGRESMQRSIATVCLSGTLPDKLESAAAAGFEGVEIFEQDLLAFDGSPAEAGRMAADLGLAITIFQPFRDFESMPEPARARNMDRAERKFDAMQALGTDLVLVCSNTQAAAIDDPARASADLREMAERAAKRGLRVGFEALAWGRHTNRWRQAWDIVKRADHPALGLILDSFHTLCLGDDLEGLSQAVPPEKLFFLQLADAPRLSMDPLSWSRHHRTFPGQGELDVAGFLRATLDAGYKGPLSLEIFNDEFRAAPSRRIARDGLRSLVWLGEQAKVAALPAVPRLAGIEFVEFAVDETARAELAAFIAALGFRRAGTHKSKAVELWRNGGANIVLNAEPDSAAAERFAQLGATVCAMAFRVDDPARVVARAEALRCPTFRERVGEGERRIPAVRAPDGTLIYLVQSPSPTPIWEDDFHLLPDAGEDKGGLTGIDHVAQALAPGMLDSFVLFYRAVFGLEADAPWELPDPYGLVRSRAFTGGDGSVRLPLNVSESTRTGTGRFVSALAGAGVHHIAFATKDAAAVVDAASTRAAPLLDIPENYYEDLAARVGLEDAALAGLRERHLLFDQDGTGGVFLHAYTAPFHDRFFLEITEREGGYAGFGAVNAAVRMAAQQRGRG
;
A
#
# COMPACT_ATOMS: atom_id res chain seq x y z
N MET A 1 15.74 -20.06 20.01
CA MET A 1 15.21 -18.77 19.55
C MET A 1 13.71 -18.76 19.79
N GLY A 2 13.18 -17.73 20.45
CA GLY A 2 11.73 -17.56 20.56
C GLY A 2 11.13 -17.26 19.18
N ARG A 3 9.81 -17.45 19.02
CA ARG A 3 9.09 -17.17 17.76
C ARG A 3 9.30 -15.73 17.25
N GLU A 4 9.64 -14.78 18.13
CA GLU A 4 9.88 -13.37 17.80
C GLU A 4 11.24 -13.07 17.13
N SER A 5 12.20 -13.99 17.12
CA SER A 5 13.57 -13.75 16.62
C SER A 5 13.91 -14.51 15.33
N MET A 6 12.93 -14.90 14.52
CA MET A 6 13.19 -15.59 13.25
C MET A 6 13.90 -14.68 12.26
N GLN A 7 14.87 -15.24 11.54
CA GLN A 7 15.63 -14.52 10.53
C GLN A 7 14.69 -14.01 9.43
N ARG A 8 14.81 -12.73 9.07
CA ARG A 8 14.01 -12.11 8.00
C ARG A 8 14.82 -12.07 6.72
N SER A 9 14.24 -12.61 5.66
CA SER A 9 14.89 -12.74 4.35
C SER A 9 14.03 -12.14 3.24
N ILE A 10 14.67 -11.78 2.13
CA ILE A 10 14.00 -11.31 0.92
C ILE A 10 14.73 -11.84 -0.31
N ALA A 11 13.99 -12.34 -1.28
CA ALA A 11 14.57 -12.75 -2.55
C ALA A 11 15.00 -11.53 -3.37
N THR A 12 16.18 -11.59 -3.99
CA THR A 12 16.68 -10.48 -4.83
C THR A 12 15.75 -10.18 -6.01
N VAL A 13 14.91 -11.14 -6.41
CA VAL A 13 13.89 -10.95 -7.45
C VAL A 13 12.78 -9.95 -7.06
N CYS A 14 12.59 -9.69 -5.76
CA CYS A 14 11.64 -8.69 -5.25
C CYS A 14 12.09 -7.25 -5.54
N LEU A 15 13.39 -7.04 -5.80
CA LEU A 15 14.02 -5.74 -5.88
C LEU A 15 14.50 -5.46 -7.31
N SER A 16 14.43 -4.19 -7.72
CA SER A 16 15.04 -3.68 -8.95
C SER A 16 16.53 -3.37 -8.77
N GLY A 17 17.23 -3.07 -9.86
CA GLY A 17 18.66 -2.69 -9.85
C GLY A 17 19.62 -3.87 -10.05
N THR A 18 20.92 -3.59 -9.92
CA THR A 18 21.99 -4.60 -10.00
C THR A 18 22.06 -5.44 -8.72
N LEU A 19 22.75 -6.60 -8.74
CA LEU A 19 22.90 -7.41 -7.53
C LEU A 19 23.47 -6.62 -6.33
N PRO A 20 24.52 -5.78 -6.48
CA PRO A 20 24.97 -4.89 -5.40
C PRO A 20 23.88 -3.95 -4.88
N ASP A 21 23.14 -3.26 -5.76
CA ASP A 21 22.06 -2.33 -5.35
C ASP A 21 21.00 -3.05 -4.50
N LYS A 22 20.68 -4.29 -4.87
CA LYS A 22 19.68 -5.13 -4.19
C LYS A 22 20.18 -5.55 -2.80
N LEU A 23 21.42 -6.02 -2.70
CA LEU A 23 22.04 -6.41 -1.42
C LEU A 23 22.14 -5.21 -0.48
N GLU A 24 22.64 -4.07 -0.95
CA GLU A 24 22.72 -2.84 -0.16
C GLU A 24 21.34 -2.38 0.31
N SER A 25 20.31 -2.47 -0.54
CA SER A 25 18.95 -2.08 -0.19
C SER A 25 18.32 -3.01 0.86
N ALA A 26 18.56 -4.32 0.74
CA ALA A 26 18.10 -5.29 1.73
C ALA A 26 18.78 -5.07 3.10
N ALA A 27 20.10 -4.87 3.11
CA ALA A 27 20.86 -4.58 4.32
C ALA A 27 20.44 -3.26 4.97
N ALA A 28 20.31 -2.19 4.18
CA ALA A 28 19.89 -0.87 4.67
C ALA A 28 18.46 -0.86 5.21
N ALA A 29 17.57 -1.71 4.67
CA ALA A 29 16.24 -1.88 5.22
C ALA A 29 16.26 -2.62 6.57
N GLY A 30 17.25 -3.48 6.81
CA GLY A 30 17.41 -4.27 8.03
C GLY A 30 17.03 -5.75 7.88
N PHE A 31 17.07 -6.29 6.66
CA PHE A 31 17.02 -7.75 6.47
C PHE A 31 18.30 -8.41 7.00
N GLU A 32 18.17 -9.66 7.43
CA GLU A 32 19.27 -10.48 7.97
C GLU A 32 19.70 -11.57 6.97
N GLY A 33 18.91 -11.77 5.92
CA GLY A 33 19.17 -12.74 4.88
C GLY A 33 18.62 -12.32 3.53
N VAL A 34 19.16 -12.95 2.48
CA VAL A 34 18.71 -12.79 1.10
C VAL A 34 18.64 -14.14 0.40
N GLU A 35 17.67 -14.28 -0.48
CA GLU A 35 17.64 -15.38 -1.45
C GLU A 35 18.27 -14.90 -2.75
N ILE A 36 19.32 -15.58 -3.20
CA ILE A 36 19.96 -15.23 -4.47
C ILE A 36 19.17 -15.85 -5.61
N PHE A 37 18.50 -14.99 -6.38
CA PHE A 37 17.86 -15.38 -7.62
C PHE A 37 18.91 -15.58 -8.71
N GLU A 38 18.91 -16.74 -9.35
CA GLU A 38 19.94 -17.17 -10.30
C GLU A 38 20.18 -16.15 -11.43
N GLN A 39 19.11 -15.52 -11.92
CA GLN A 39 19.24 -14.53 -12.99
C GLN A 39 20.03 -13.29 -12.55
N ASP A 40 19.91 -12.87 -11.28
CA ASP A 40 20.70 -11.75 -10.76
C ASP A 40 22.18 -12.10 -10.65
N LEU A 41 22.49 -13.36 -10.30
CA LEU A 41 23.86 -13.85 -10.28
C LEU A 41 24.44 -13.98 -11.69
N LEU A 42 23.65 -14.42 -12.66
CA LEU A 42 24.08 -14.49 -14.07
C LEU A 42 24.30 -13.12 -14.70
N ALA A 43 23.60 -12.09 -14.22
CA ALA A 43 23.76 -10.71 -14.66
C ALA A 43 24.83 -9.92 -13.89
N PHE A 44 25.40 -10.51 -12.83
CA PHE A 44 26.44 -9.89 -12.02
C PHE A 44 27.82 -10.02 -12.71
N ASP A 45 28.55 -8.92 -12.82
CA ASP A 45 29.88 -8.85 -13.46
C ASP A 45 31.03 -9.43 -12.60
N GLY A 46 30.69 -10.32 -11.67
CA GLY A 46 31.63 -10.95 -10.75
C GLY A 46 31.30 -12.41 -10.50
N SER A 47 32.17 -13.08 -9.75
CA SER A 47 32.06 -14.49 -9.39
C SER A 47 31.02 -14.72 -8.27
N PRO A 48 30.49 -15.95 -8.15
CA PRO A 48 29.66 -16.33 -7.00
C PRO A 48 30.36 -16.11 -5.64
N ALA A 49 31.68 -16.28 -5.57
CA ALA A 49 32.45 -15.99 -4.36
C ALA A 49 32.51 -14.50 -4.02
N GLU A 50 32.54 -13.62 -5.03
CA GLU A 50 32.44 -12.18 -4.82
C GLU A 50 31.05 -11.78 -4.34
N ALA A 51 29.99 -12.36 -4.93
CA ALA A 51 28.62 -12.17 -4.44
C ALA A 51 28.44 -12.61 -2.98
N GLY A 52 29.00 -13.78 -2.61
CA GLY A 52 29.01 -14.26 -1.22
C GLY A 52 29.73 -13.31 -0.26
N ARG A 53 30.91 -12.79 -0.65
CA ARG A 53 31.65 -11.81 0.16
C ARG A 53 30.88 -10.50 0.33
N MET A 54 30.30 -9.95 -0.74
CA MET A 54 29.50 -8.73 -0.65
C MET A 54 28.32 -8.88 0.31
N ALA A 55 27.60 -10.00 0.25
CA ALA A 55 26.51 -10.28 1.19
C ALA A 55 27.03 -10.33 2.63
N ALA A 56 28.15 -11.02 2.87
CA ALA A 56 28.77 -11.12 4.20
C ALA A 56 29.26 -9.76 4.73
N ASP A 57 29.87 -8.92 3.90
CA ASP A 57 30.34 -7.59 4.26
C ASP A 57 29.18 -6.65 4.67
N LEU A 58 28.00 -6.88 4.09
CA LEU A 58 26.75 -6.20 4.43
C LEU A 58 25.99 -6.83 5.61
N GLY A 59 26.51 -7.93 6.20
CA GLY A 59 25.88 -8.65 7.30
C GLY A 59 24.67 -9.50 6.89
N LEU A 60 24.54 -9.84 5.60
CA LEU A 60 23.45 -10.65 5.06
C LEU A 60 23.89 -12.12 4.91
N ALA A 61 23.09 -13.04 5.42
CA ALA A 61 23.23 -14.46 5.08
C ALA A 61 22.59 -14.75 3.72
N ILE A 62 23.23 -15.56 2.88
CA ILE A 62 22.54 -16.12 1.70
C ILE A 62 21.76 -17.34 2.15
N THR A 63 20.45 -17.17 2.36
CA THR A 63 19.58 -18.15 3.01
C THR A 63 19.19 -19.30 2.09
N ILE A 64 19.15 -19.05 0.78
CA ILE A 64 18.84 -20.03 -0.26
C ILE A 64 19.32 -19.54 -1.63
N PHE A 65 19.71 -20.48 -2.50
CA PHE A 65 19.94 -20.23 -3.93
C PHE A 65 18.77 -20.77 -4.75
N GLN A 66 18.22 -19.96 -5.65
CA GLN A 66 16.99 -20.32 -6.36
C GLN A 66 16.83 -19.63 -7.72
N PRO A 67 16.00 -20.16 -8.63
CA PRO A 67 15.35 -21.46 -8.59
C PRO A 67 16.11 -22.50 -9.42
N PHE A 68 16.06 -23.77 -9.02
CA PHE A 68 16.42 -24.90 -9.88
C PHE A 68 15.14 -25.45 -10.53
N ARG A 69 14.98 -25.21 -11.84
CA ARG A 69 13.76 -25.57 -12.59
C ARG A 69 13.85 -26.92 -13.30
N ASP A 70 12.69 -27.56 -13.47
CA ASP A 70 12.44 -28.71 -14.34
C ASP A 70 13.44 -29.86 -14.13
N PHE A 71 13.47 -30.40 -12.91
CA PHE A 71 14.44 -31.43 -12.51
C PHE A 71 13.87 -32.84 -12.61
N GLU A 72 12.83 -33.12 -11.81
CA GLU A 72 12.32 -34.45 -11.52
C GLU A 72 11.49 -35.02 -12.68
N SER A 73 11.48 -36.36 -12.80
CA SER A 73 10.66 -37.10 -13.76
C SER A 73 10.93 -36.76 -15.23
N MET A 74 12.13 -36.33 -15.57
CA MET A 74 12.51 -36.12 -16.96
C MET A 74 12.88 -37.44 -17.65
N PRO A 75 12.57 -37.61 -18.96
CA PRO A 75 13.06 -38.74 -19.74
C PRO A 75 14.56 -38.63 -19.99
N GLU A 76 15.21 -39.76 -20.26
CA GLU A 76 16.58 -39.74 -20.77
C GLU A 76 16.61 -39.18 -22.21
N PRO A 77 17.65 -38.44 -22.61
CA PRO A 77 18.88 -38.10 -21.86
C PRO A 77 18.78 -36.81 -21.00
N ALA A 78 17.60 -36.20 -20.88
CA ALA A 78 17.43 -34.93 -20.17
C ALA A 78 17.65 -35.08 -18.65
N ARG A 79 17.22 -36.20 -18.07
CA ARG A 79 17.47 -36.53 -16.66
C ARG A 79 18.95 -36.56 -16.31
N ALA A 80 19.77 -37.30 -17.07
CA ALA A 80 21.22 -37.34 -16.82
C ALA A 80 21.84 -35.92 -16.87
N ARG A 81 21.47 -35.11 -17.86
CA ARG A 81 21.92 -33.71 -17.96
C ARG A 81 21.45 -32.84 -16.80
N ASN A 82 20.24 -33.06 -16.29
CA ASN A 82 19.73 -32.35 -15.12
C ASN A 82 20.54 -32.67 -13.86
N MET A 83 21.01 -33.91 -13.72
CA MET A 83 21.88 -34.29 -12.63
C MET A 83 23.26 -33.62 -12.73
N ASP A 84 23.85 -33.58 -13.93
CA ASP A 84 25.09 -32.83 -14.16
C ASP A 84 24.92 -31.31 -13.91
N ARG A 85 23.74 -30.77 -14.24
CA ARG A 85 23.39 -29.37 -13.94
C ARG A 85 23.31 -29.13 -12.44
N ALA A 86 22.73 -30.06 -11.67
CA ALA A 86 22.67 -29.97 -10.20
C ALA A 86 24.07 -29.89 -9.59
N GLU A 87 25.02 -30.74 -10.02
CA GLU A 87 26.41 -30.71 -9.53
C GLU A 87 27.08 -29.34 -9.75
N ARG A 88 26.86 -28.70 -10.91
CA ARG A 88 27.40 -27.36 -11.19
C ARG A 88 26.74 -26.27 -10.34
N LYS A 89 25.45 -26.42 -10.00
CA LYS A 89 24.77 -25.50 -9.09
C LYS A 89 25.27 -25.67 -7.66
N PHE A 90 25.59 -26.89 -7.25
CA PHE A 90 26.26 -27.13 -5.97
C PHE A 90 27.63 -26.45 -5.87
N ASP A 91 28.43 -26.45 -6.96
CA ASP A 91 29.69 -25.70 -7.00
C ASP A 91 29.46 -24.19 -6.78
N ALA A 92 28.45 -23.63 -7.46
CA ALA A 92 28.09 -22.22 -7.32
C ALA A 92 27.59 -21.88 -5.90
N MET A 93 26.77 -22.74 -5.29
CA MET A 93 26.27 -22.57 -3.93
C MET A 93 27.39 -22.56 -2.89
N GLN A 94 28.35 -23.48 -3.02
CA GLN A 94 29.51 -23.53 -2.13
C GLN A 94 30.37 -22.27 -2.27
N ALA A 95 30.52 -21.74 -3.49
CA ALA A 95 31.21 -20.48 -3.72
C ALA A 95 30.43 -19.27 -3.15
N LEU A 96 29.10 -19.25 -3.27
CA LEU A 96 28.24 -18.23 -2.63
C LEU A 96 28.29 -18.30 -1.10
N GLY A 97 28.51 -19.49 -0.53
CA GLY A 97 28.44 -19.71 0.91
C GLY A 97 27.01 -20.02 1.41
N THR A 98 26.18 -20.67 0.58
CA THR A 98 24.83 -21.11 0.97
C THR A 98 24.70 -22.63 0.91
N ASP A 99 23.81 -23.19 1.72
CA ASP A 99 23.65 -24.64 1.89
C ASP A 99 22.32 -25.19 1.35
N LEU A 100 21.40 -24.34 0.88
CA LEU A 100 20.06 -24.74 0.45
C LEU A 100 19.78 -24.30 -0.99
N VAL A 101 19.22 -25.20 -1.80
CA VAL A 101 18.68 -24.88 -3.13
C VAL A 101 17.18 -25.15 -3.18
N LEU A 102 16.44 -24.22 -3.79
CA LEU A 102 15.03 -24.42 -4.14
C LEU A 102 14.94 -25.16 -5.46
N VAL A 103 14.31 -26.34 -5.46
CA VAL A 103 13.90 -27.07 -6.66
C VAL A 103 12.40 -26.93 -6.80
N CYS A 104 11.96 -26.23 -7.84
CA CYS A 104 10.53 -26.05 -8.10
C CYS A 104 10.01 -27.18 -8.99
N SER A 105 8.79 -27.65 -8.73
CA SER A 105 8.13 -28.72 -9.48
C SER A 105 8.16 -28.50 -10.98
N ASN A 106 8.36 -29.57 -11.73
CA ASN A 106 8.55 -29.56 -13.17
C ASN A 106 7.32 -29.02 -13.92
N THR A 107 7.57 -28.18 -14.93
CA THR A 107 6.51 -27.55 -15.75
C THR A 107 6.51 -28.06 -17.19
N GLN A 108 7.50 -28.88 -17.58
CA GLN A 108 7.67 -29.32 -18.95
C GLN A 108 6.64 -30.38 -19.35
N ALA A 109 6.16 -30.28 -20.59
CA ALA A 109 5.26 -31.28 -21.18
C ALA A 109 5.87 -32.68 -21.25
N ALA A 110 7.21 -32.78 -21.30
CA ALA A 110 7.94 -34.03 -21.34
C ALA A 110 8.07 -34.72 -19.98
N ALA A 111 7.68 -34.08 -18.88
CA ALA A 111 7.75 -34.67 -17.54
C ALA A 111 6.83 -35.90 -17.46
N ILE A 112 7.37 -36.98 -16.91
CA ILE A 112 6.67 -38.26 -16.72
C ILE A 112 5.78 -38.16 -15.48
N ASP A 113 4.51 -38.54 -15.62
CA ASP A 113 3.55 -38.59 -14.51
C ASP A 113 3.77 -39.84 -13.65
N ASP A 114 4.86 -39.82 -12.87
CA ASP A 114 5.22 -40.89 -11.95
C ASP A 114 5.82 -40.32 -10.66
N PRO A 115 5.04 -40.25 -9.56
CA PRO A 115 5.53 -39.78 -8.26
C PRO A 115 6.67 -40.62 -7.68
N ALA A 116 6.74 -41.92 -7.98
CA ALA A 116 7.84 -42.76 -7.54
C ALA A 116 9.14 -42.40 -8.26
N ARG A 117 9.05 -42.09 -9.57
CA ARG A 117 10.17 -41.55 -10.33
C ARG A 117 10.62 -40.19 -9.80
N ALA A 118 9.69 -39.28 -9.53
CA ALA A 118 10.01 -37.97 -8.95
C ALA A 118 10.76 -38.13 -7.61
N SER A 119 10.28 -39.04 -6.76
CA SER A 119 10.89 -39.35 -5.46
C SER A 119 12.30 -39.91 -5.63
N ALA A 120 12.52 -40.83 -6.57
CA ALA A 120 13.84 -41.41 -6.83
C ALA A 120 14.84 -40.36 -7.37
N ASP A 121 14.40 -39.49 -8.28
CA ASP A 121 15.24 -38.44 -8.85
C ASP A 121 15.66 -37.40 -7.80
N LEU A 122 14.70 -36.93 -6.98
CA LEU A 122 14.98 -35.98 -5.90
C LEU A 122 15.82 -36.62 -4.78
N ARG A 123 15.62 -37.91 -4.48
CA ARG A 123 16.50 -38.65 -3.56
C ARG A 123 17.94 -38.67 -4.07
N GLU A 124 18.15 -39.00 -5.34
CA GLU A 124 19.51 -39.03 -5.93
C GLU A 124 20.18 -37.64 -5.87
N MET A 125 19.43 -36.56 -6.15
CA MET A 125 19.93 -35.20 -5.99
C MET A 125 20.32 -34.89 -4.54
N ALA A 126 19.48 -35.28 -3.58
CA ALA A 126 19.71 -35.05 -2.16
C ALA A 126 20.90 -35.85 -1.61
N GLU A 127 21.12 -37.08 -2.09
CA GLU A 127 22.30 -37.88 -1.75
C GLU A 127 23.60 -37.22 -2.24
N ARG A 128 23.57 -36.62 -3.44
CA ARG A 128 24.70 -35.86 -4.00
C ARG A 128 24.92 -34.54 -3.25
N ALA A 129 23.85 -33.82 -2.94
CA ALA A 129 23.89 -32.60 -2.14
C ALA A 129 24.48 -32.86 -0.74
N ALA A 130 24.04 -33.91 -0.06
CA ALA A 130 24.50 -34.23 1.29
C ALA A 130 25.99 -34.56 1.38
N LYS A 131 26.56 -35.22 0.35
CA LYS A 131 28.01 -35.47 0.28
C LYS A 131 28.84 -34.18 0.28
N ARG A 132 28.21 -33.06 -0.08
CA ARG A 132 28.79 -31.72 -0.14
C ARG A 132 28.36 -30.81 1.02
N GLY A 133 27.59 -31.34 1.98
CA GLY A 133 27.01 -30.56 3.07
C GLY A 133 25.86 -29.65 2.65
N LEU A 134 25.22 -29.91 1.51
CA LEU A 134 24.12 -29.13 0.96
C LEU A 134 22.78 -29.83 1.16
N ARG A 135 21.70 -29.06 1.03
CA ARG A 135 20.30 -29.44 1.20
C ARG A 135 19.48 -29.04 -0.03
N VAL A 136 18.43 -29.81 -0.28
CA VAL A 136 17.48 -29.62 -1.38
C VAL A 136 16.11 -29.39 -0.79
N GLY A 137 15.49 -28.26 -1.13
CA GLY A 137 14.09 -27.99 -0.79
C GLY A 137 13.22 -28.14 -2.03
N PHE A 138 12.13 -28.89 -1.92
CA PHE A 138 11.19 -29.10 -3.02
C PHE A 138 9.95 -28.23 -2.82
N GLU A 139 9.63 -27.43 -3.84
CA GLU A 139 8.48 -26.53 -3.88
C GLU A 139 7.49 -26.95 -4.97
N ALA A 140 6.20 -26.95 -4.64
CA ALA A 140 5.14 -27.13 -5.64
C ALA A 140 4.73 -25.77 -6.23
N LEU A 141 4.99 -25.56 -7.52
CA LEU A 141 4.46 -24.41 -8.26
C LEU A 141 2.97 -24.62 -8.51
N ALA A 142 2.16 -23.57 -8.39
CA ALA A 142 0.72 -23.65 -8.66
C ALA A 142 0.35 -24.16 -10.07
N TRP A 143 1.28 -24.01 -11.03
CA TRP A 143 1.19 -24.49 -12.41
C TRP A 143 2.13 -25.66 -12.71
N GLY A 144 2.65 -26.34 -11.68
CA GLY A 144 3.45 -27.55 -11.87
C GLY A 144 2.68 -28.60 -12.65
N ARG A 145 3.36 -29.32 -13.54
CA ARG A 145 2.72 -30.20 -14.53
C ARG A 145 1.95 -31.35 -13.87
N HIS A 146 2.58 -31.99 -12.89
CA HIS A 146 2.04 -33.15 -12.14
C HIS A 146 1.99 -32.91 -10.63
N THR A 147 2.82 -32.01 -10.12
CA THR A 147 2.88 -31.64 -8.70
C THR A 147 2.62 -30.14 -8.59
N ASN A 148 1.46 -29.74 -8.05
CA ASN A 148 1.10 -28.34 -7.86
C ASN A 148 0.50 -28.03 -6.49
N ARG A 149 0.48 -29.01 -5.59
CA ARG A 149 0.03 -28.85 -4.20
C ARG A 149 1.09 -29.30 -3.22
N TRP A 150 1.15 -28.66 -2.07
CA TRP A 150 2.12 -29.00 -1.03
C TRP A 150 1.99 -30.46 -0.55
N ARG A 151 0.77 -31.02 -0.51
CA ARG A 151 0.54 -32.43 -0.12
C ARG A 151 1.16 -33.42 -1.11
N GLN A 152 1.16 -33.09 -2.41
CA GLN A 152 1.81 -33.91 -3.44
C GLN A 152 3.33 -33.81 -3.32
N ALA A 153 3.86 -32.60 -3.14
CA ALA A 153 5.29 -32.41 -2.88
C ALA A 153 5.72 -33.16 -1.61
N TRP A 154 4.89 -33.14 -0.56
CA TRP A 154 5.16 -33.88 0.66
C TRP A 154 5.20 -35.39 0.44
N ASP A 155 4.24 -35.96 -0.29
CA ASP A 155 4.24 -37.39 -0.60
C ASP A 155 5.53 -37.81 -1.31
N ILE A 156 6.01 -37.00 -2.24
CA ILE A 156 7.28 -37.21 -2.95
C ILE A 156 8.48 -37.13 -2.00
N VAL A 157 8.58 -36.07 -1.19
CA VAL A 157 9.67 -35.88 -0.22
C VAL A 157 9.68 -37.00 0.84
N LYS A 158 8.51 -37.41 1.30
CA LYS A 158 8.32 -38.49 2.27
C LYS A 158 8.77 -39.83 1.71
N ARG A 159 8.41 -40.17 0.47
CA ARG A 159 8.85 -41.40 -0.22
C ARG A 159 10.35 -41.42 -0.49
N ALA A 160 10.91 -40.26 -0.86
CA ALA A 160 12.34 -40.11 -1.09
C ALA A 160 13.17 -40.34 0.19
N ASP A 161 12.60 -40.11 1.38
CA ASP A 161 13.15 -40.43 2.70
C ASP A 161 14.66 -40.15 2.85
N HIS A 162 15.04 -38.89 2.63
CA HIS A 162 16.43 -38.45 2.75
C HIS A 162 16.56 -37.20 3.64
N PRO A 163 17.49 -37.14 4.61
CA PRO A 163 17.58 -36.03 5.56
C PRO A 163 17.96 -34.69 4.91
N ALA A 164 18.63 -34.71 3.76
CA ALA A 164 18.95 -33.49 3.00
C ALA A 164 17.86 -33.08 1.99
N LEU A 165 16.68 -33.72 2.03
CA LEU A 165 15.52 -33.35 1.22
C LEU A 165 14.34 -32.97 2.13
N GLY A 166 13.80 -31.79 1.90
CA GLY A 166 12.67 -31.22 2.64
C GLY A 166 11.72 -30.42 1.75
N LEU A 167 10.67 -29.91 2.35
CA LEU A 167 9.67 -29.05 1.72
C LEU A 167 10.02 -27.58 1.83
N ILE A 168 9.69 -26.85 0.77
CA ILE A 168 9.57 -25.41 0.76
C ILE A 168 8.10 -25.08 0.58
N LEU A 169 7.61 -24.17 1.42
CA LEU A 169 6.23 -23.69 1.37
C LEU A 169 6.21 -22.26 0.86
N ASP A 170 5.42 -22.02 -0.19
CA ASP A 170 5.13 -20.68 -0.72
C ASP A 170 3.64 -20.38 -0.51
N SER A 171 3.35 -19.25 0.11
CA SER A 171 1.97 -18.86 0.43
C SER A 171 1.13 -18.55 -0.81
N PHE A 172 1.71 -17.92 -1.84
CA PHE A 172 0.99 -17.65 -3.08
C PHE A 172 0.63 -18.96 -3.80
N HIS A 173 1.57 -19.88 -3.98
CA HIS A 173 1.31 -21.14 -4.70
C HIS A 173 0.22 -22.00 -4.04
N THR A 174 0.10 -21.92 -2.72
CA THR A 174 -0.96 -22.60 -1.98
C THR A 174 -2.29 -21.84 -2.09
N LEU A 175 -2.29 -20.56 -1.72
CA LEU A 175 -3.51 -19.78 -1.55
C LEU A 175 -4.17 -19.38 -2.88
N CYS A 176 -3.41 -19.20 -3.96
CA CYS A 176 -3.98 -18.85 -5.27
C CYS A 176 -4.83 -19.99 -5.87
N LEU A 177 -4.59 -21.23 -5.45
CA LEU A 177 -5.38 -22.41 -5.85
C LEU A 177 -6.59 -22.66 -4.93
N GLY A 178 -6.83 -21.80 -3.94
CA GLY A 178 -7.81 -22.02 -2.88
C GLY A 178 -7.45 -23.19 -1.96
N ASP A 179 -6.18 -23.61 -1.93
CA ASP A 179 -5.68 -24.60 -0.98
C ASP A 179 -5.32 -23.94 0.36
N ASP A 180 -5.11 -24.74 1.38
CA ASP A 180 -4.71 -24.31 2.71
C ASP A 180 -3.63 -25.24 3.29
N LEU A 181 -3.20 -24.97 4.53
CA LEU A 181 -2.26 -25.80 5.26
C LEU A 181 -2.94 -26.68 6.32
N GLU A 182 -4.23 -27.00 6.16
CA GLU A 182 -4.91 -27.90 7.08
C GLU A 182 -4.22 -29.28 7.10
N GLY A 183 -3.93 -29.80 8.29
CA GLY A 183 -3.25 -31.08 8.45
C GLY A 183 -1.72 -31.03 8.36
N LEU A 184 -1.11 -29.86 8.14
CA LEU A 184 0.34 -29.74 7.97
C LEU A 184 1.11 -30.26 9.18
N SER A 185 0.73 -29.84 10.39
CA SER A 185 1.43 -30.21 11.64
C SER A 185 1.33 -31.70 11.99
N GLN A 186 0.31 -32.39 11.47
CA GLN A 186 0.13 -33.82 11.63
C GLN A 186 0.86 -34.62 10.55
N ALA A 187 0.96 -34.07 9.34
CA ALA A 187 1.50 -34.79 8.19
C ALA A 187 3.02 -34.65 8.04
N VAL A 188 3.58 -33.47 8.35
CA VAL A 188 4.97 -33.11 8.04
C VAL A 188 5.78 -32.91 9.32
N PRO A 189 6.85 -33.69 9.54
CA PRO A 189 7.79 -33.44 10.64
C PRO A 189 8.44 -32.05 10.53
N PRO A 190 8.62 -31.32 11.64
CA PRO A 190 9.18 -29.95 11.62
C PRO A 190 10.53 -29.85 10.90
N GLU A 191 11.41 -30.86 11.06
CA GLU A 191 12.72 -30.93 10.43
C GLU A 191 12.66 -31.09 8.91
N LYS A 192 11.49 -31.41 8.34
CA LYS A 192 11.26 -31.48 6.89
C LYS A 192 10.77 -30.17 6.31
N LEU A 193 10.50 -29.14 7.11
CA LEU A 193 10.15 -27.80 6.64
C LEU A 193 11.44 -26.97 6.50
N PHE A 194 12.00 -26.93 5.28
CA PHE A 194 13.32 -26.34 5.04
C PHE A 194 13.27 -24.83 4.81
N PHE A 195 12.19 -24.32 4.21
CA PHE A 195 12.07 -22.91 3.89
C PHE A 195 10.61 -22.47 3.76
N LEU A 196 10.40 -21.16 3.92
CA LEU A 196 9.09 -20.51 3.86
C LEU A 196 9.20 -19.20 3.07
N GLN A 197 8.44 -19.11 1.98
CA GLN A 197 8.29 -17.91 1.18
C GLN A 197 6.86 -17.35 1.35
N LEU A 198 6.80 -16.05 1.59
CA LEU A 198 5.59 -15.31 1.88
C LEU A 198 5.36 -14.29 0.77
N ALA A 199 4.25 -14.48 0.08
CA ALA A 199 3.74 -13.65 -0.98
C ALA A 199 2.22 -13.52 -0.85
N ASP A 200 1.75 -12.28 -0.86
CA ASP A 200 0.34 -11.92 -0.95
C ASP A 200 -0.01 -11.62 -2.42
N ALA A 201 -1.28 -11.41 -2.72
CA ALA A 201 -1.74 -10.94 -4.02
C ALA A 201 -3.18 -10.40 -3.94
N PRO A 202 -3.60 -9.48 -4.83
CA PRO A 202 -5.01 -9.16 -5.00
C PRO A 202 -5.76 -10.36 -5.58
N ARG A 203 -7.04 -10.56 -5.25
CA ARG A 203 -7.83 -11.66 -5.83
C ARG A 203 -8.18 -11.36 -7.28
N LEU A 204 -7.56 -12.09 -8.20
CA LEU A 204 -7.77 -11.94 -9.64
C LEU A 204 -8.29 -13.24 -10.26
N SER A 205 -9.13 -13.11 -11.29
CA SER A 205 -9.58 -14.25 -12.09
C SER A 205 -8.69 -14.39 -13.33
N MET A 206 -7.54 -15.05 -13.19
CA MET A 206 -6.60 -15.31 -14.28
C MET A 206 -5.78 -16.59 -14.03
N ASP A 207 -4.94 -17.01 -15.00
CA ASP A 207 -4.11 -18.19 -14.81
C ASP A 207 -3.04 -17.97 -13.71
N PRO A 208 -2.71 -18.99 -12.89
CA PRO A 208 -1.77 -18.82 -11.77
C PRO A 208 -0.37 -18.35 -12.16
N LEU A 209 0.11 -18.70 -13.36
CA LEU A 209 1.45 -18.32 -13.81
C LEU A 209 1.52 -16.82 -14.09
N SER A 210 0.59 -16.30 -14.88
CA SER A 210 0.50 -14.87 -15.17
C SER A 210 0.21 -14.09 -13.89
N TRP A 211 -0.69 -14.59 -13.03
CA TRP A 211 -0.97 -13.97 -11.74
C TRP A 211 0.31 -13.85 -10.89
N SER A 212 1.04 -14.95 -10.73
CA SER A 212 2.27 -15.01 -9.94
C SER A 212 3.35 -14.08 -10.45
N ARG A 213 3.48 -13.93 -11.78
CA ARG A 213 4.58 -13.17 -12.41
C ARG A 213 4.41 -11.66 -12.29
N HIS A 214 3.16 -11.20 -12.22
CA HIS A 214 2.85 -9.78 -12.40
C HIS A 214 2.24 -9.13 -11.16
N HIS A 215 1.53 -9.88 -10.31
CA HIS A 215 0.70 -9.29 -9.26
C HIS A 215 0.91 -9.87 -7.86
N ARG A 216 2.01 -10.57 -7.58
CA ARG A 216 2.38 -10.82 -6.18
C ARG A 216 2.66 -9.49 -5.48
N THR A 217 2.36 -9.40 -4.20
CA THR A 217 2.62 -8.24 -3.36
C THR A 217 3.11 -8.68 -1.98
N PHE A 218 3.62 -7.76 -1.18
CA PHE A 218 4.01 -8.09 0.18
C PHE A 218 2.77 -8.34 1.08
N PRO A 219 2.91 -9.16 2.14
CA PRO A 219 1.85 -9.38 3.12
C PRO A 219 1.15 -8.10 3.58
N GLY A 220 -0.18 -8.04 3.42
CA GLY A 220 -1.01 -6.89 3.80
C GLY A 220 -1.26 -5.89 2.67
N GLN A 221 -0.62 -6.06 1.52
CA GLN A 221 -0.93 -5.30 0.31
C GLN A 221 -1.99 -5.98 -0.55
N GLY A 222 -2.14 -7.31 -0.42
CA GLY A 222 -3.14 -8.10 -1.12
C GLY A 222 -4.31 -8.54 -0.24
N GLU A 223 -4.91 -9.66 -0.64
CA GLU A 223 -6.18 -10.21 -0.15
C GLU A 223 -6.12 -11.72 0.13
N LEU A 224 -4.93 -12.32 0.08
CA LEU A 224 -4.70 -13.72 0.45
C LEU A 224 -4.52 -13.85 1.98
N ASP A 225 -4.91 -15.00 2.55
CA ASP A 225 -4.75 -15.27 4.00
C ASP A 225 -3.32 -15.72 4.35
N VAL A 226 -2.36 -14.82 4.15
CA VAL A 226 -0.94 -15.07 4.47
C VAL A 226 -0.71 -15.22 5.97
N ALA A 227 -1.52 -14.56 6.81
CA ALA A 227 -1.44 -14.67 8.26
C ALA A 227 -1.85 -16.06 8.77
N GLY A 228 -2.94 -16.63 8.23
CA GLY A 228 -3.34 -18.00 8.48
C GLY A 228 -2.28 -19.00 8.02
N PHE A 229 -1.71 -18.78 6.84
CA PHE A 229 -0.62 -19.60 6.29
C PHE A 229 0.63 -19.60 7.18
N LEU A 230 1.09 -18.42 7.61
CA LEU A 230 2.24 -18.31 8.52
C LEU A 230 1.96 -19.01 9.85
N ARG A 231 0.79 -18.79 10.45
CA ARG A 231 0.41 -19.43 11.72
C ARG A 231 0.43 -20.96 11.61
N ALA A 232 -0.19 -21.51 10.57
CA ALA A 232 -0.21 -22.96 10.35
C ALA A 232 1.21 -23.53 10.18
N THR A 233 2.09 -22.82 9.46
CA THR A 233 3.49 -23.24 9.27
C THR A 233 4.29 -23.23 10.59
N LEU A 234 4.10 -22.21 11.44
CA LEU A 234 4.76 -22.11 12.74
C LEU A 234 4.22 -23.11 13.76
N ASP A 235 2.93 -23.43 13.70
CA ASP A 235 2.32 -24.47 14.53
C ASP A 235 2.73 -25.88 14.10
N ALA A 236 3.10 -26.07 12.83
CA ALA A 236 3.80 -27.26 12.35
C ALA A 236 5.28 -27.33 12.79
N GLY A 237 5.78 -26.34 13.53
CA GLY A 237 7.09 -26.37 14.15
C GLY A 237 8.23 -25.82 13.29
N TYR A 238 7.94 -25.13 12.19
CA TYR A 238 8.94 -24.42 11.40
C TYR A 238 9.73 -23.41 12.24
N LYS A 239 11.05 -23.36 12.02
CA LYS A 239 11.99 -22.46 12.74
C LYS A 239 12.98 -21.74 11.82
N GLY A 240 12.84 -21.92 10.50
CA GLY A 240 13.72 -21.31 9.51
C GLY A 240 13.41 -19.83 9.26
N PRO A 241 14.04 -19.23 8.24
CA PRO A 241 13.81 -17.83 7.87
C PRO A 241 12.37 -17.56 7.44
N LEU A 242 11.84 -16.37 7.75
CA LEU A 242 10.66 -15.82 7.11
C LEU A 242 11.10 -15.04 5.88
N SER A 243 10.83 -15.55 4.69
CA SER A 243 11.32 -14.94 3.46
C SER A 243 10.20 -14.38 2.59
N LEU A 244 10.49 -13.34 1.82
CA LEU A 244 9.58 -12.74 0.86
C LEU A 244 10.02 -13.07 -0.56
N GLU A 245 9.09 -13.56 -1.39
CA GLU A 245 9.35 -13.85 -2.81
C GLU A 245 8.26 -13.26 -3.72
N ILE A 246 8.51 -12.08 -4.26
CA ILE A 246 7.55 -11.28 -5.01
C ILE A 246 8.02 -11.08 -6.45
N PHE A 247 7.16 -11.44 -7.40
CA PHE A 247 7.28 -11.04 -8.80
C PHE A 247 6.18 -10.02 -9.10
N ASN A 248 6.60 -8.78 -9.31
CA ASN A 248 5.70 -7.64 -9.50
C ASN A 248 6.36 -6.62 -10.42
N ASP A 249 5.65 -6.21 -11.47
CA ASP A 249 6.18 -5.31 -12.50
C ASP A 249 6.44 -3.91 -11.93
N GLU A 250 5.57 -3.43 -11.04
CA GLU A 250 5.74 -2.13 -10.39
C GLU A 250 6.93 -2.13 -9.44
N PHE A 251 7.17 -3.22 -8.72
CA PHE A 251 8.32 -3.32 -7.81
C PHE A 251 9.64 -3.32 -8.59
N ARG A 252 9.64 -3.96 -9.76
CA ARG A 252 10.79 -3.98 -10.68
C ARG A 252 11.07 -2.63 -11.34
N ALA A 253 10.08 -1.75 -11.41
CA ALA A 253 10.23 -0.37 -11.88
C ALA A 253 10.48 0.64 -10.75
N ALA A 254 10.27 0.26 -9.49
CA ALA A 254 10.37 1.15 -8.33
C ALA A 254 11.79 1.19 -7.73
N PRO A 255 12.15 2.25 -6.98
CA PRO A 255 13.42 2.31 -6.23
C PRO A 255 13.53 1.19 -5.20
N SER A 256 14.60 0.38 -5.30
CA SER A 256 14.84 -0.82 -4.48
C SER A 256 14.83 -0.55 -2.97
N ARG A 257 15.42 0.56 -2.49
CA ARG A 257 15.41 0.93 -1.05
C ARG A 257 14.00 1.10 -0.49
N ARG A 258 13.06 1.64 -1.26
CA ARG A 258 11.67 1.81 -0.82
C ARG A 258 11.00 0.45 -0.68
N ILE A 259 11.12 -0.38 -1.73
CA ILE A 259 10.53 -1.72 -1.78
C ILE A 259 11.09 -2.62 -0.67
N ALA A 260 12.40 -2.57 -0.41
CA ALA A 260 13.00 -3.32 0.69
C ALA A 260 12.44 -2.90 2.06
N ARG A 261 12.29 -1.59 2.32
CA ARG A 261 11.69 -1.09 3.56
C ARG A 261 10.24 -1.55 3.71
N ASP A 262 9.45 -1.51 2.63
CA ASP A 262 8.06 -1.96 2.64
C ASP A 262 7.98 -3.48 2.86
N GLY A 263 8.87 -4.25 2.27
CA GLY A 263 9.02 -5.68 2.52
C GLY A 263 9.29 -5.97 3.99
N LEU A 264 10.26 -5.31 4.62
CA LEU A 264 10.54 -5.54 6.04
C LEU A 264 9.35 -5.13 6.92
N ARG A 265 8.70 -3.99 6.63
CA ARG A 265 7.49 -3.55 7.32
C ARG A 265 6.38 -4.61 7.23
N SER A 266 6.20 -5.22 6.05
CA SER A 266 5.18 -6.24 5.84
C SER A 266 5.40 -7.48 6.71
N LEU A 267 6.65 -7.92 6.91
CA LEU A 267 6.95 -9.04 7.80
C LEU A 267 6.70 -8.70 9.28
N VAL A 268 7.01 -7.49 9.70
CA VAL A 268 6.72 -7.02 11.07
C VAL A 268 5.21 -6.99 11.30
N TRP A 269 4.45 -6.42 10.36
CA TRP A 269 2.99 -6.39 10.42
C TRP A 269 2.38 -7.79 10.38
N LEU A 270 2.85 -8.67 9.49
CA LEU A 270 2.40 -10.05 9.39
C LEU A 270 2.64 -10.82 10.70
N GLY A 271 3.74 -10.54 11.40
CA GLY A 271 4.01 -11.10 12.73
C GLY A 271 2.91 -10.78 13.75
N GLU A 272 2.36 -9.56 13.74
CA GLU A 272 1.19 -9.19 14.54
C GLU A 272 -0.07 -9.95 14.09
N GLN A 273 -0.37 -9.96 12.79
CA GLN A 273 -1.58 -10.59 12.26
C GLN A 273 -1.61 -12.11 12.50
N ALA A 274 -0.45 -12.76 12.41
CA ALA A 274 -0.29 -14.17 12.73
C ALA A 274 -0.19 -14.47 14.24
N LYS A 275 -0.26 -13.44 15.10
CA LYS A 275 -0.16 -13.52 16.57
C LYS A 275 1.17 -14.12 17.04
N VAL A 276 2.24 -13.80 16.33
CA VAL A 276 3.62 -14.27 16.57
C VAL A 276 4.42 -13.25 17.38
N ALA A 277 4.18 -11.96 17.13
CA ALA A 277 4.78 -10.85 17.84
C ALA A 277 3.70 -9.78 18.11
N ALA A 278 3.87 -8.98 19.15
CA ALA A 278 2.95 -7.87 19.43
C ALA A 278 3.48 -6.56 18.87
N LEU A 279 2.57 -5.72 18.37
CA LEU A 279 2.82 -4.30 18.10
C LEU A 279 1.97 -3.45 19.05
N PRO A 280 2.36 -2.20 19.32
CA PRO A 280 1.46 -1.26 20.00
C PRO A 280 0.15 -1.16 19.22
N ALA A 281 -1.00 -1.24 19.88
CA ALA A 281 -2.30 -1.32 19.20
C ALA A 281 -2.56 -0.15 18.25
N VAL A 282 -3.28 -0.42 17.16
CA VAL A 282 -3.76 0.63 16.24
C VAL A 282 -4.56 1.70 17.00
N PRO A 283 -4.51 2.97 16.57
CA PRO A 283 -5.28 4.03 17.22
C PRO A 283 -6.79 3.85 17.01
N ARG A 284 -7.59 4.40 17.92
CA ARG A 284 -8.96 4.78 17.58
C ARG A 284 -8.92 6.14 16.89
N LEU A 285 -9.49 6.21 15.69
CA LEU A 285 -9.59 7.44 14.93
C LEU A 285 -10.90 8.17 15.28
N ALA A 286 -10.87 9.50 15.23
CA ALA A 286 -12.04 10.35 15.47
C ALA A 286 -12.19 11.42 14.38
N GLY A 287 -11.64 11.16 13.19
CA GLY A 287 -11.71 12.03 12.02
C GLY A 287 -10.44 12.85 11.73
N ILE A 288 -10.53 13.65 10.68
CA ILE A 288 -9.46 14.53 10.21
C ILE A 288 -9.68 15.92 10.82
N GLU A 289 -8.72 16.41 11.61
CA GLU A 289 -8.81 17.69 12.32
C GLU A 289 -8.60 18.88 11.38
N PHE A 290 -7.56 18.80 10.55
CA PHE A 290 -7.24 19.81 9.55
C PHE A 290 -6.44 19.24 8.39
N VAL A 291 -6.42 20.00 7.30
CA VAL A 291 -5.44 19.88 6.21
C VAL A 291 -4.57 21.13 6.18
N GLU A 292 -3.27 20.94 5.93
CA GLU A 292 -2.29 22.02 5.88
C GLU A 292 -1.70 22.16 4.48
N PHE A 293 -1.77 23.38 3.95
CA PHE A 293 -1.20 23.74 2.67
C PHE A 293 0.16 24.42 2.86
N ALA A 294 1.15 23.96 2.10
CA ALA A 294 2.38 24.68 1.87
C ALA A 294 2.14 25.73 0.77
N VAL A 295 2.41 27.00 1.09
CA VAL A 295 2.18 28.15 0.21
C VAL A 295 3.30 29.17 0.37
N ASP A 296 3.54 30.00 -0.64
CA ASP A 296 4.23 31.28 -0.46
C ASP A 296 3.22 32.42 -0.25
N GLU A 297 3.69 33.65 -0.17
CA GLU A 297 2.83 34.82 0.05
C GLU A 297 1.76 35.00 -1.05
N THR A 298 2.12 34.75 -2.31
CA THR A 298 1.21 34.92 -3.45
C THR A 298 0.16 33.81 -3.45
N ALA A 299 0.58 32.56 -3.38
CA ALA A 299 -0.30 31.41 -3.35
C ALA A 299 -1.19 31.42 -2.10
N ARG A 300 -0.71 31.93 -0.97
CA ARG A 300 -1.50 32.12 0.25
C ARG A 300 -2.67 33.06 0.00
N ALA A 301 -2.44 34.21 -0.62
CA ALA A 301 -3.48 35.19 -0.91
C ALA A 301 -4.52 34.62 -1.90
N GLU A 302 -4.08 33.93 -2.95
CA GLU A 302 -4.95 33.31 -3.95
C GLU A 302 -5.79 32.17 -3.34
N LEU A 303 -5.17 31.28 -2.57
CA LEU A 303 -5.86 30.18 -1.92
C LEU A 303 -6.82 30.67 -0.83
N ALA A 304 -6.44 31.71 -0.08
CA ALA A 304 -7.31 32.38 0.88
C ALA A 304 -8.58 32.92 0.21
N ALA A 305 -8.45 33.59 -0.94
CA ALA A 305 -9.61 34.07 -1.70
C ALA A 305 -10.49 32.91 -2.20
N PHE A 306 -9.87 31.84 -2.70
CA PHE A 306 -10.55 30.65 -3.18
C PHE A 306 -11.39 29.97 -2.08
N ILE A 307 -10.82 29.73 -0.89
CA ILE A 307 -11.56 29.10 0.22
C ILE A 307 -12.56 30.08 0.86
N ALA A 308 -12.29 31.39 0.84
CA ALA A 308 -13.23 32.40 1.32
C ALA A 308 -14.54 32.42 0.51
N ALA A 309 -14.47 32.17 -0.80
CA ALA A 309 -15.65 32.05 -1.65
C ALA A 309 -16.55 30.88 -1.21
N LEU A 310 -15.97 29.80 -0.68
CA LEU A 310 -16.70 28.68 -0.08
C LEU A 310 -17.17 28.95 1.37
N GLY A 311 -16.92 30.15 1.89
CA GLY A 311 -17.38 30.57 3.22
C GLY A 311 -16.39 30.32 4.36
N PHE A 312 -15.17 29.88 4.07
CA PHE A 312 -14.10 29.88 5.07
C PHE A 312 -13.75 31.30 5.48
N ARG A 313 -13.43 31.48 6.75
CA ARG A 313 -13.00 32.76 7.32
C ARG A 313 -11.69 32.55 8.04
N ARG A 314 -10.80 33.54 7.95
CA ARG A 314 -9.61 33.53 8.78
C ARG A 314 -10.04 33.57 10.25
N ALA A 315 -9.62 32.57 10.99
CA ALA A 315 -9.96 32.32 12.39
C ALA A 315 -8.80 32.68 13.32
N GLY A 316 -7.57 32.74 12.83
CA GLY A 316 -6.42 33.18 13.61
C GLY A 316 -5.12 33.17 12.84
N THR A 317 -4.08 33.70 13.46
CA THR A 317 -2.70 33.64 12.98
C THR A 317 -1.85 32.95 14.04
N HIS A 318 -0.86 32.17 13.62
CA HIS A 318 0.04 31.50 14.54
C HIS A 318 0.82 32.52 15.38
N LYS A 319 1.18 32.16 16.62
CA LYS A 319 1.81 33.08 17.59
C LYS A 319 3.20 33.54 17.15
N SER A 320 3.92 32.71 16.40
CA SER A 320 5.34 32.90 16.08
C SER A 320 5.73 32.62 14.62
N LYS A 321 4.82 32.03 13.82
CA LYS A 321 5.11 31.53 12.46
C LYS A 321 4.19 32.23 11.46
N ALA A 322 4.57 32.28 10.20
CA ALA A 322 3.76 32.77 9.08
C ALA A 322 2.70 31.73 8.67
N VAL A 323 1.78 31.43 9.60
CA VAL A 323 0.74 30.42 9.45
C VAL A 323 -0.63 31.00 9.78
N GLU A 324 -1.62 30.76 8.92
CA GLU A 324 -3.00 31.20 9.11
C GLU A 324 -3.96 30.02 9.28
N LEU A 325 -4.89 30.15 10.22
CA LEU A 325 -5.99 29.21 10.42
C LEU A 325 -7.25 29.75 9.73
N TRP A 326 -7.88 28.92 8.91
CA TRP A 326 -9.13 29.21 8.21
C TRP A 326 -10.21 28.20 8.59
N ARG A 327 -11.41 28.69 8.91
CA ARG A 327 -12.52 27.87 9.43
C ARG A 327 -13.84 28.13 8.73
N ASN A 328 -14.64 27.07 8.56
CA ASN A 328 -16.05 27.12 8.20
C ASN A 328 -16.76 26.04 9.02
N GLY A 329 -17.51 26.45 10.04
CA GLY A 329 -18.06 25.51 11.03
C GLY A 329 -16.95 24.62 11.63
N GLY A 330 -17.14 23.30 11.57
CA GLY A 330 -16.18 22.32 12.08
C GLY A 330 -15.00 22.00 11.14
N ALA A 331 -14.94 22.59 9.94
CA ALA A 331 -13.86 22.35 8.98
C ALA A 331 -12.69 23.33 9.20
N ASN A 332 -11.46 22.81 9.30
CA ASN A 332 -10.23 23.60 9.48
C ASN A 332 -9.26 23.40 8.32
N ILE A 333 -8.73 24.52 7.81
CA ILE A 333 -7.63 24.57 6.84
C ILE A 333 -6.52 25.43 7.42
N VAL A 334 -5.28 24.96 7.32
CA VAL A 334 -4.08 25.70 7.71
C VAL A 334 -3.33 26.11 6.46
N LEU A 335 -2.97 27.40 6.35
CA LEU A 335 -2.11 27.92 5.29
C LEU A 335 -0.74 28.24 5.89
N ASN A 336 0.28 27.48 5.52
CA ASN A 336 1.63 27.61 6.05
C ASN A 336 2.58 28.22 5.01
N ALA A 337 3.01 29.45 5.30
CA ALA A 337 4.00 30.21 4.53
C ALA A 337 5.31 30.44 5.33
N GLU A 338 5.57 29.64 6.37
CA GLU A 338 6.75 29.77 7.20
C GLU A 338 8.03 29.46 6.39
N PRO A 339 8.98 30.40 6.27
CA PRO A 339 10.24 30.17 5.56
C PRO A 339 11.11 29.13 6.28
N ASP A 340 12.07 28.54 5.57
CA ASP A 340 13.04 27.58 6.12
C ASP A 340 12.40 26.40 6.89
N SER A 341 11.20 26.00 6.47
CA SER A 341 10.39 24.95 7.07
C SER A 341 10.17 23.77 6.11
N ALA A 342 9.66 22.65 6.64
CA ALA A 342 9.26 21.52 5.80
C ALA A 342 8.14 21.89 4.80
N ALA A 343 7.28 22.85 5.16
CA ALA A 343 6.28 23.39 4.25
C ALA A 343 6.93 24.21 3.13
N ALA A 344 7.91 25.08 3.44
CA ALA A 344 8.65 25.84 2.44
C ALA A 344 9.40 24.91 1.46
N GLU A 345 10.05 23.84 1.95
CA GLU A 345 10.68 22.84 1.09
C GLU A 345 9.67 22.15 0.16
N ARG A 346 8.50 21.78 0.70
CA ARG A 346 7.42 21.16 -0.09
C ARG A 346 6.89 22.13 -1.15
N PHE A 347 6.69 23.40 -0.81
CA PHE A 347 6.28 24.43 -1.77
C PHE A 347 7.33 24.67 -2.85
N ALA A 348 8.62 24.74 -2.49
CA ALA A 348 9.69 24.92 -3.47
C ALA A 348 9.77 23.76 -4.47
N GLN A 349 9.48 22.53 -4.03
CA GLN A 349 9.46 21.35 -4.89
C GLN A 349 8.20 21.26 -5.74
N LEU A 350 7.04 21.55 -5.15
CA LEU A 350 5.75 21.15 -5.69
C LEU A 350 4.79 22.30 -5.97
N GLY A 351 5.09 23.54 -5.58
CA GLY A 351 4.14 24.65 -5.55
C GLY A 351 3.06 24.48 -4.47
N ALA A 352 1.97 25.25 -4.60
CA ALA A 352 0.86 25.23 -3.64
C ALA A 352 0.21 23.83 -3.57
N THR A 353 0.32 23.17 -2.43
CA THR A 353 -0.15 21.79 -2.24
C THR A 353 -0.36 21.45 -0.77
N VAL A 354 -1.11 20.38 -0.48
CA VAL A 354 -1.20 19.84 0.87
C VAL A 354 0.14 19.23 1.27
N CYS A 355 0.72 19.71 2.36
CA CYS A 355 1.97 19.18 2.92
C CYS A 355 1.72 18.29 4.15
N ALA A 356 0.58 18.47 4.82
CA ALA A 356 0.19 17.65 5.96
C ALA A 356 -1.33 17.52 6.11
N MET A 357 -1.73 16.48 6.84
CA MET A 357 -3.09 16.33 7.37
C MET A 357 -3.01 15.86 8.83
N ALA A 358 -3.98 16.23 9.64
CA ALA A 358 -4.01 15.87 11.06
C ALA A 358 -5.13 14.87 11.35
N PHE A 359 -4.76 13.72 11.93
CA PHE A 359 -5.72 12.73 12.40
C PHE A 359 -5.96 12.88 13.89
N ARG A 360 -7.23 12.89 14.29
CA ARG A 360 -7.62 12.77 15.69
C ARG A 360 -7.47 11.31 16.12
N VAL A 361 -6.61 11.09 17.11
CA VAL A 361 -6.27 9.76 17.65
C VAL A 361 -6.40 9.75 19.17
N ASP A 362 -6.72 8.59 19.75
CA ASP A 362 -6.85 8.44 21.20
C ASP A 362 -5.52 8.56 21.96
N ASP A 363 -4.41 8.12 21.36
CA ASP A 363 -3.08 8.14 21.98
C ASP A 363 -1.97 8.40 20.92
N PRO A 364 -1.55 9.66 20.72
CA PRO A 364 -0.50 10.00 19.75
C PRO A 364 0.83 9.27 20.02
N ALA A 365 1.22 9.10 21.28
CA ALA A 365 2.48 8.47 21.63
C ALA A 365 2.50 6.98 21.26
N ARG A 366 1.37 6.28 21.44
CA ARG A 366 1.21 4.89 20.99
C ARG A 366 1.31 4.75 19.48
N VAL A 367 0.74 5.70 18.71
CA VAL A 367 0.84 5.67 17.24
C VAL A 367 2.28 5.88 16.78
N VAL A 368 3.02 6.80 17.41
CA VAL A 368 4.45 7.00 17.14
C VAL A 368 5.24 5.70 17.42
N ALA A 369 5.04 5.10 18.60
CA ALA A 369 5.71 3.84 18.95
C ALA A 369 5.38 2.71 17.97
N ARG A 370 4.13 2.63 17.50
CA ARG A 370 3.71 1.69 16.46
C ARG A 370 4.41 1.96 15.13
N ALA A 371 4.45 3.21 14.68
CA ALA A 371 5.11 3.60 13.45
C ALA A 371 6.62 3.28 13.48
N GLU A 372 7.31 3.54 14.60
CA GLU A 372 8.73 3.20 14.79
C GLU A 372 8.97 1.67 14.75
N ALA A 373 8.10 0.90 15.41
CA ALA A 373 8.15 -0.56 15.36
C ALA A 373 8.00 -1.09 13.91
N LEU A 374 7.15 -0.44 13.11
CA LEU A 374 6.92 -0.70 11.69
C LEU A 374 7.95 -0.06 10.74
N ARG A 375 9.02 0.55 11.28
CA ARG A 375 10.08 1.23 10.49
C ARG A 375 9.53 2.34 9.58
N CYS A 376 8.46 3.00 10.00
CA CYS A 376 7.96 4.22 9.37
C CYS A 376 8.75 5.42 9.90
N PRO A 377 9.23 6.33 9.04
CA PRO A 377 9.88 7.55 9.50
C PRO A 377 8.91 8.42 10.30
N THR A 378 9.33 8.85 11.48
CA THR A 378 8.60 9.81 12.32
C THR A 378 9.17 11.20 12.12
N PHE A 379 8.34 12.23 12.29
CA PHE A 379 8.75 13.63 12.23
C PHE A 379 8.33 14.35 13.51
N ARG A 380 9.19 15.27 13.97
CA ARG A 380 8.90 16.18 15.07
C ARG A 380 9.33 17.57 14.63
N GLU A 381 8.40 18.51 14.64
CA GLU A 381 8.70 19.89 14.27
C GLU A 381 9.57 20.56 15.34
N ARG A 382 10.38 21.55 14.93
CA ARG A 382 11.01 22.48 15.87
C ARG A 382 9.93 23.47 16.31
N VAL A 383 9.71 23.58 17.60
CA VAL A 383 8.71 24.47 18.19
C VAL A 383 9.37 25.54 19.06
N GLY A 384 8.77 26.73 19.10
CA GLY A 384 9.12 27.82 20.01
C GLY A 384 8.76 27.51 21.47
N GLU A 385 9.11 28.43 22.38
CA GLU A 385 8.76 28.31 23.80
C GLU A 385 7.25 28.50 23.99
N GLY A 386 6.58 27.51 24.59
CA GLY A 386 5.13 27.54 24.85
C GLY A 386 4.24 26.99 23.73
N GLU A 387 4.79 26.63 22.57
CA GLU A 387 4.07 25.97 21.48
C GLU A 387 3.87 24.46 21.72
N ARG A 388 2.74 23.92 21.27
CA ARG A 388 2.41 22.51 21.39
C ARG A 388 3.24 21.67 20.43
N ARG A 389 3.86 20.61 20.93
CA ARG A 389 4.57 19.63 20.09
C ARG A 389 3.60 18.58 19.58
N ILE A 390 3.16 18.71 18.33
CA ILE A 390 2.32 17.72 17.67
C ILE A 390 3.23 16.70 16.96
N PRO A 391 3.25 15.42 17.40
CA PRO A 391 4.03 14.40 16.70
C PRO A 391 3.41 14.06 15.34
N ALA A 392 4.25 13.67 14.38
CA ALA A 392 3.79 13.26 13.06
C ALA A 392 4.47 11.98 12.57
N VAL A 393 3.76 11.25 11.72
CA VAL A 393 4.30 10.12 10.94
C VAL A 393 4.39 10.55 9.48
N ARG A 394 5.47 10.18 8.79
CA ARG A 394 5.65 10.49 7.36
C ARG A 394 5.04 9.40 6.49
N ALA A 395 4.10 9.78 5.63
CA ALA A 395 3.51 8.92 4.61
C ALA A 395 4.52 8.61 3.48
N PRO A 396 4.26 7.60 2.62
CA PRO A 396 5.21 7.18 1.58
C PRO A 396 5.63 8.27 0.57
N ASP A 397 4.77 9.25 0.30
CA ASP A 397 5.03 10.41 -0.58
C ASP A 397 5.68 11.61 0.13
N GLY A 398 5.99 11.45 1.42
CA GLY A 398 6.55 12.50 2.26
C GLY A 398 5.54 13.37 2.98
N THR A 399 4.23 13.25 2.70
CA THR A 399 3.16 13.99 3.41
C THR A 399 3.21 13.67 4.91
N LEU A 400 3.05 14.69 5.76
CA LEU A 400 3.03 14.50 7.20
C LEU A 400 1.61 14.17 7.69
N ILE A 401 1.50 13.16 8.55
CA ILE A 401 0.26 12.83 9.26
C ILE A 401 0.45 13.25 10.72
N TYR A 402 -0.07 14.41 11.10
CA TYR A 402 -0.06 14.88 12.48
C TYR A 402 -1.03 14.07 13.35
N LEU A 403 -0.65 13.84 14.59
CA LEU A 403 -1.40 13.04 15.54
C LEU A 403 -1.95 13.93 16.65
N VAL A 404 -3.22 14.28 16.52
CA VAL A 404 -3.92 15.15 17.46
C VAL A 404 -4.66 14.29 18.48
N GLN A 405 -4.40 14.48 19.76
CA GLN A 405 -5.08 13.72 20.80
C GLN A 405 -6.58 14.05 20.84
N SER A 406 -7.44 13.03 20.85
CA SER A 406 -8.89 13.15 20.99
C SER A 406 -9.47 11.99 21.83
N PRO A 407 -10.26 12.27 22.89
CA PRO A 407 -10.62 13.59 23.40
C PRO A 407 -9.41 14.32 24.01
N SER A 408 -9.38 15.65 23.88
CA SER A 408 -8.38 16.52 24.50
C SER A 408 -9.08 17.49 25.46
N PRO A 409 -8.49 17.81 26.63
CA PRO A 409 -9.07 18.76 27.58
C PRO A 409 -9.07 20.21 27.06
N THR A 410 -8.20 20.53 26.09
CA THR A 410 -8.15 21.84 25.42
C THR A 410 -8.12 21.65 23.91
N PRO A 411 -8.78 22.51 23.11
CA PRO A 411 -8.61 22.55 21.66
C PRO A 411 -7.13 22.75 21.29
N ILE A 412 -6.68 22.18 20.17
CA ILE A 412 -5.26 22.31 19.76
C ILE A 412 -4.87 23.74 19.39
N TRP A 413 -5.86 24.57 19.07
CA TRP A 413 -5.67 25.86 18.41
C TRP A 413 -5.25 26.98 19.38
N GLU A 414 -5.70 26.93 20.64
CA GLU A 414 -5.47 28.00 21.63
C GLU A 414 -4.00 28.11 22.05
N ASP A 415 -3.27 27.00 22.00
CA ASP A 415 -1.85 26.94 22.36
C ASP A 415 -0.95 27.57 21.30
N ASP A 416 -1.33 27.48 20.02
CA ASP A 416 -0.45 27.84 18.90
C ASP A 416 -0.93 29.08 18.10
N PHE A 417 -2.20 29.48 18.25
CA PHE A 417 -2.79 30.60 17.48
C PHE A 417 -3.29 31.75 18.37
N HIS A 418 -3.17 32.96 17.83
CA HIS A 418 -3.97 34.11 18.25
C HIS A 418 -5.32 34.05 17.53
N LEU A 419 -6.33 33.47 18.18
CA LEU A 419 -7.68 33.35 17.63
C LEU A 419 -8.39 34.70 17.59
N LEU A 420 -9.09 34.97 16.48
CA LEU A 420 -9.91 36.16 16.32
C LEU A 420 -11.23 36.02 17.10
N PRO A 421 -11.82 37.13 17.61
CA PRO A 421 -13.00 37.07 18.49
C PRO A 421 -14.21 36.33 17.90
N ASP A 422 -14.32 36.28 16.56
CA ASP A 422 -15.42 35.66 15.84
C ASP A 422 -15.12 34.24 15.33
N ALA A 423 -14.01 33.62 15.74
CA ALA A 423 -13.45 32.37 15.19
C ALA A 423 -14.08 31.05 15.70
N GLY A 424 -15.23 31.11 16.37
CA GLY A 424 -15.88 29.93 16.96
C GLY A 424 -16.32 28.88 15.92
N GLU A 425 -16.28 27.60 16.33
CA GLU A 425 -16.53 26.41 15.48
C GLU A 425 -17.99 26.26 15.00
N ASP A 426 -18.94 27.01 15.56
CA ASP A 426 -20.35 26.94 15.16
C ASP A 426 -20.71 27.90 14.01
N LYS A 427 -19.76 28.68 13.50
CA LYS A 427 -20.02 29.65 12.44
C LYS A 427 -19.72 29.06 11.06
N GLY A 428 -20.71 28.41 10.46
CA GLY A 428 -20.60 27.89 9.09
C GLY A 428 -21.63 26.84 8.74
N GLY A 429 -21.64 26.42 7.47
CA GLY A 429 -22.50 25.32 7.00
C GLY A 429 -21.78 23.97 7.01
N LEU A 430 -20.45 23.96 7.12
CA LEU A 430 -19.66 22.73 7.10
C LEU A 430 -19.47 22.18 8.51
N THR A 431 -19.55 20.86 8.63
CA THR A 431 -19.43 20.12 9.91
C THR A 431 -18.02 19.56 10.13
N GLY A 432 -17.20 19.49 9.09
CA GLY A 432 -15.84 18.94 9.15
C GLY A 432 -15.34 18.50 7.78
N ILE A 433 -14.20 17.81 7.77
CA ILE A 433 -13.66 17.13 6.58
C ILE A 433 -14.32 15.74 6.50
N ASP A 434 -14.99 15.43 5.39
CA ASP A 434 -15.56 14.10 5.13
C ASP A 434 -14.47 13.11 4.71
N HIS A 435 -13.70 13.47 3.70
CA HIS A 435 -12.67 12.62 3.14
C HIS A 435 -11.57 13.42 2.42
N VAL A 436 -10.38 12.84 2.32
CA VAL A 436 -9.23 13.43 1.61
C VAL A 436 -8.73 12.43 0.58
N ALA A 437 -8.92 12.74 -0.69
CA ALA A 437 -8.48 11.86 -1.77
C ALA A 437 -7.05 12.19 -2.20
N GLN A 438 -6.25 11.16 -2.43
CA GLN A 438 -4.87 11.28 -2.89
C GLN A 438 -4.74 10.72 -4.30
N ALA A 439 -4.03 11.44 -5.16
CA ALA A 439 -3.57 10.94 -6.45
C ALA A 439 -2.13 10.46 -6.28
N LEU A 440 -1.88 9.22 -6.68
CA LEU A 440 -0.62 8.53 -6.48
C LEU A 440 0.05 8.25 -7.83
N ALA A 441 1.37 8.33 -7.86
CA ALA A 441 2.15 7.84 -8.99
C ALA A 441 2.00 6.30 -9.12
N PRO A 442 2.11 5.76 -10.35
CA PRO A 442 2.19 4.31 -10.55
C PRO A 442 3.26 3.67 -9.65
N GLY A 443 2.98 2.48 -9.10
CA GLY A 443 3.90 1.81 -8.17
C GLY A 443 3.93 2.32 -6.73
N MET A 444 3.05 3.24 -6.35
CA MET A 444 2.96 3.75 -4.95
C MET A 444 1.76 3.19 -4.17
N LEU A 445 0.74 2.67 -4.84
CA LEU A 445 -0.52 2.28 -4.21
C LEU A 445 -0.29 1.26 -3.10
N ASP A 446 0.46 0.20 -3.40
CA ASP A 446 0.75 -0.88 -2.45
C ASP A 446 1.52 -0.39 -1.21
N SER A 447 2.44 0.58 -1.37
CA SER A 447 3.13 1.21 -0.24
C SER A 447 2.17 1.96 0.68
N PHE A 448 1.19 2.67 0.10
CA PHE A 448 0.16 3.39 0.86
C PHE A 448 -0.85 2.44 1.52
N VAL A 449 -1.25 1.38 0.81
CA VAL A 449 -2.13 0.32 1.36
C VAL A 449 -1.52 -0.24 2.63
N LEU A 450 -0.26 -0.69 2.56
CA LEU A 450 0.43 -1.23 3.73
C LEU A 450 0.61 -0.18 4.83
N PHE A 451 0.96 1.06 4.49
CA PHE A 451 1.14 2.13 5.47
C PHE A 451 -0.14 2.41 6.27
N TYR A 452 -1.27 2.63 5.60
CA TYR A 452 -2.53 2.96 6.25
C TYR A 452 -3.11 1.79 7.05
N ARG A 453 -3.05 0.57 6.51
CA ARG A 453 -3.45 -0.65 7.24
C ARG A 453 -2.57 -0.89 8.46
N ALA A 454 -1.25 -0.85 8.27
CA ALA A 454 -0.32 -1.23 9.33
C ALA A 454 -0.26 -0.18 10.44
N VAL A 455 -0.19 1.12 10.13
CA VAL A 455 -0.02 2.17 11.15
C VAL A 455 -1.34 2.55 11.80
N PHE A 456 -2.40 2.72 11.01
CA PHE A 456 -3.66 3.31 11.48
C PHE A 456 -4.81 2.30 11.59
N GLY A 457 -4.64 1.07 11.12
CA GLY A 457 -5.71 0.07 11.12
C GLY A 457 -6.84 0.40 10.16
N LEU A 458 -6.58 1.21 9.12
CA LEU A 458 -7.59 1.52 8.10
C LEU A 458 -7.87 0.28 7.25
N GLU A 459 -9.13 0.07 6.90
CA GLU A 459 -9.56 -1.03 6.05
C GLU A 459 -9.68 -0.54 4.61
N ALA A 460 -9.28 -1.38 3.65
CA ALA A 460 -9.33 -1.05 2.24
C ALA A 460 -10.64 -1.56 1.64
N ASP A 461 -11.39 -0.67 1.00
CA ASP A 461 -12.59 -1.04 0.25
C ASP A 461 -12.23 -1.80 -1.04
N ALA A 462 -13.27 -2.31 -1.71
CA ALA A 462 -13.13 -2.88 -3.05
C ALA A 462 -12.56 -1.83 -4.02
N PRO A 463 -11.64 -2.21 -4.91
CA PRO A 463 -11.13 -1.31 -5.92
C PRO A 463 -12.22 -0.96 -6.95
N TRP A 464 -12.18 0.26 -7.46
CA TRP A 464 -13.03 0.79 -8.52
C TRP A 464 -12.19 1.17 -9.73
N GLU A 465 -12.71 0.93 -10.92
CA GLU A 465 -12.17 1.48 -12.17
C GLU A 465 -13.08 2.60 -12.65
N LEU A 466 -12.56 3.83 -12.65
CA LEU A 466 -13.28 5.04 -13.00
C LEU A 466 -12.91 5.47 -14.43
N PRO A 467 -13.87 5.59 -15.36
CA PRO A 467 -13.59 6.03 -16.72
C PRO A 467 -13.36 7.55 -16.75
N ASP A 468 -12.14 7.96 -17.12
CA ASP A 468 -11.77 9.33 -17.48
C ASP A 468 -11.76 9.45 -19.03
N PRO A 469 -12.09 10.61 -19.61
CA PRO A 469 -12.05 10.81 -21.06
C PRO A 469 -10.73 10.42 -21.75
N TYR A 470 -9.61 10.35 -21.02
CA TYR A 470 -8.28 10.04 -21.53
C TYR A 470 -7.65 8.77 -20.95
N GLY A 471 -8.42 7.92 -20.26
CA GLY A 471 -7.95 6.63 -19.73
C GLY A 471 -8.74 6.14 -18.51
N LEU A 472 -8.30 5.03 -17.92
CA LEU A 472 -8.87 4.54 -16.66
C LEU A 472 -8.11 5.12 -15.46
N VAL A 473 -8.85 5.40 -14.39
CA VAL A 473 -8.32 5.72 -13.07
C VAL A 473 -8.71 4.58 -12.13
N ARG A 474 -7.72 3.90 -11.56
CA ARG A 474 -7.96 2.92 -10.49
C ARG A 474 -8.10 3.67 -9.17
N SER A 475 -9.18 3.42 -8.45
CA SER A 475 -9.45 4.04 -7.15
C SER A 475 -9.63 2.97 -6.09
N ARG A 476 -9.03 3.16 -4.92
CA ARG A 476 -9.27 2.30 -3.74
C ARG A 476 -9.39 3.18 -2.51
N ALA A 477 -10.53 3.11 -1.83
CA ALA A 477 -10.76 3.90 -0.63
C ALA A 477 -10.32 3.16 0.63
N PHE A 478 -9.88 3.93 1.62
CA PHE A 478 -9.54 3.44 2.95
C PHE A 478 -10.44 4.10 3.98
N THR A 479 -11.02 3.31 4.87
CA THR A 479 -11.93 3.80 5.90
C THR A 479 -11.49 3.36 7.29
N GLY A 480 -11.66 4.23 8.27
CA GLY A 480 -11.54 3.86 9.69
C GLY A 480 -12.75 3.02 10.09
N GLY A 481 -12.62 2.17 11.11
CA GLY A 481 -13.69 1.24 11.50
C GLY A 481 -15.04 1.88 11.90
N ASP A 482 -15.06 3.18 12.22
CA ASP A 482 -16.27 3.97 12.47
C ASP A 482 -16.63 4.92 11.32
N GLY A 483 -15.90 4.85 10.20
CA GLY A 483 -16.03 5.74 9.04
C GLY A 483 -15.55 7.18 9.29
N SER A 484 -14.91 7.48 10.43
CA SER A 484 -14.52 8.86 10.75
C SER A 484 -13.39 9.42 9.88
N VAL A 485 -12.50 8.54 9.40
CA VAL A 485 -11.43 8.88 8.45
C VAL A 485 -11.65 8.12 7.15
N ARG A 486 -11.63 8.83 6.03
CA ARG A 486 -11.83 8.29 4.68
C ARG A 486 -10.78 8.83 3.72
N LEU A 487 -10.07 7.94 3.03
CA LEU A 487 -8.94 8.28 2.14
C LEU A 487 -9.04 7.53 0.80
N PRO A 488 -9.73 8.08 -0.20
CA PRO A 488 -9.68 7.56 -1.57
C PRO A 488 -8.29 7.69 -2.18
N LEU A 489 -7.69 6.59 -2.63
CA LEU A 489 -6.41 6.59 -3.34
C LEU A 489 -6.63 6.34 -4.82
N ASN A 490 -6.24 7.28 -5.66
CA ASN A 490 -6.41 7.23 -7.11
C ASN A 490 -5.06 7.07 -7.81
N VAL A 491 -4.98 6.15 -8.76
CA VAL A 491 -3.81 5.92 -9.62
C VAL A 491 -4.28 5.94 -11.07
N SER A 492 -3.48 6.53 -11.95
CA SER A 492 -3.70 6.38 -13.40
C SER A 492 -2.39 6.10 -14.10
N GLU A 493 -2.42 5.13 -15.03
CA GLU A 493 -1.29 4.81 -15.91
C GLU A 493 -1.18 5.81 -17.08
N SER A 494 -2.27 6.50 -17.43
CA SER A 494 -2.27 7.52 -18.48
C SER A 494 -1.91 8.87 -17.89
N THR A 495 -0.83 9.49 -18.40
CA THR A 495 -0.43 10.85 -18.04
C THR A 495 -1.43 11.92 -18.50
N ARG A 496 -2.42 11.54 -19.33
CA ARG A 496 -3.45 12.43 -19.87
C ARG A 496 -4.75 12.43 -19.08
N THR A 497 -4.95 11.56 -18.09
CA THR A 497 -6.14 11.64 -17.21
C THR A 497 -6.02 12.81 -16.23
N GLY A 498 -7.11 13.18 -15.55
CA GLY A 498 -7.04 14.17 -14.46
C GLY A 498 -5.99 13.82 -13.41
N THR A 499 -6.01 12.57 -12.94
CA THR A 499 -5.02 12.02 -11.99
C THR A 499 -3.60 12.02 -12.56
N GLY A 500 -3.40 11.54 -13.79
CA GLY A 500 -2.08 11.48 -14.42
C GLY A 500 -1.45 12.86 -14.63
N ARG A 501 -2.27 13.85 -15.03
CA ARG A 501 -1.79 15.24 -15.16
C ARG A 501 -1.49 15.88 -13.81
N PHE A 502 -2.30 15.63 -12.78
CA PHE A 502 -2.02 16.08 -11.42
C PHE A 502 -0.66 15.53 -10.94
N VAL A 503 -0.45 14.22 -11.10
CA VAL A 503 0.81 13.56 -10.77
C VAL A 503 1.98 14.13 -11.57
N SER A 504 1.78 14.40 -12.87
CA SER A 504 2.81 15.03 -13.72
C SER A 504 3.14 16.45 -13.27
N ALA A 505 2.14 17.24 -12.89
CA ALA A 505 2.30 18.63 -12.45
C ALA A 505 2.95 18.73 -11.05
N LEU A 506 2.72 17.74 -10.18
CA LEU A 506 3.32 17.63 -8.86
C LEU A 506 4.56 16.73 -8.83
N ALA A 507 5.06 16.28 -9.98
CA ALA A 507 6.19 15.37 -10.09
C ALA A 507 6.10 14.14 -9.14
N GLY A 508 4.90 13.64 -8.84
CA GLY A 508 4.70 12.60 -7.83
C GLY A 508 3.27 12.49 -7.29
N ALA A 509 3.15 12.04 -6.04
CA ALA A 509 1.86 11.84 -5.36
C ALA A 509 1.45 13.06 -4.51
N GLY A 510 0.15 13.24 -4.29
CA GLY A 510 -0.36 14.32 -3.44
C GLY A 510 -1.87 14.28 -3.24
N VAL A 511 -2.41 15.19 -2.43
CA VAL A 511 -3.86 15.32 -2.21
C VAL A 511 -4.53 15.91 -3.45
N HIS A 512 -5.37 15.10 -4.08
CA HIS A 512 -6.10 15.42 -5.30
C HIS A 512 -7.35 16.26 -5.00
N HIS A 513 -8.10 15.89 -3.95
CA HIS A 513 -9.24 16.68 -3.51
C HIS A 513 -9.55 16.50 -2.03
N ILE A 514 -10.22 17.51 -1.46
CA ILE A 514 -10.65 17.53 -0.07
C ILE A 514 -12.16 17.76 -0.05
N ALA A 515 -12.88 16.85 0.60
CA ALA A 515 -14.32 16.94 0.75
C ALA A 515 -14.71 17.40 2.14
N PHE A 516 -15.68 18.30 2.22
CA PHE A 516 -16.23 18.81 3.47
C PHE A 516 -17.68 18.35 3.64
N ALA A 517 -17.99 17.86 4.83
CA ALA A 517 -19.33 17.38 5.19
C ALA A 517 -20.25 18.54 5.56
N THR A 518 -21.52 18.49 5.15
CA THR A 518 -22.59 19.39 5.57
C THR A 518 -23.87 18.59 5.84
N LYS A 519 -24.82 19.22 6.55
CA LYS A 519 -26.19 18.71 6.76
C LYS A 519 -27.20 19.29 5.76
N ASP A 520 -26.74 20.19 4.89
CA ASP A 520 -27.54 20.86 3.87
C ASP A 520 -26.60 21.37 2.77
N ALA A 521 -26.37 20.52 1.75
CA ALA A 521 -25.53 20.86 0.61
C ALA A 521 -26.14 21.96 -0.24
N ALA A 522 -27.47 22.00 -0.35
CA ALA A 522 -28.17 23.02 -1.12
C ALA A 522 -27.92 24.43 -0.56
N ALA A 523 -28.07 24.62 0.76
CA ALA A 523 -27.81 25.91 1.40
C ALA A 523 -26.35 26.34 1.31
N VAL A 524 -25.40 25.39 1.45
CA VAL A 524 -23.97 25.69 1.32
C VAL A 524 -23.62 26.09 -0.11
N VAL A 525 -24.15 25.39 -1.11
CA VAL A 525 -23.94 25.71 -2.53
C VAL A 525 -24.57 27.05 -2.90
N ASP A 526 -25.80 27.34 -2.47
CA ASP A 526 -26.44 28.63 -2.70
C ASP A 526 -25.60 29.77 -2.12
N ALA A 527 -25.12 29.61 -0.88
CA ALA A 527 -24.25 30.58 -0.24
C ALA A 527 -22.89 30.73 -0.95
N ALA A 528 -22.32 29.65 -1.47
CA ALA A 528 -21.08 29.69 -2.26
C ALA A 528 -21.30 30.40 -3.61
N SER A 529 -22.40 30.13 -4.30
CA SER A 529 -22.78 30.77 -5.56
C SER A 529 -22.97 32.27 -5.41
N THR A 530 -23.60 32.75 -4.32
CA THR A 530 -23.72 34.20 -4.05
C THR A 530 -22.37 34.90 -3.87
N ARG A 531 -21.32 34.16 -3.49
CA ARG A 531 -19.94 34.65 -3.37
C ARG A 531 -19.11 34.40 -4.63
N ALA A 532 -19.74 33.95 -5.72
CA ALA A 532 -19.08 33.57 -6.96
C ALA A 532 -17.97 32.52 -6.77
N ALA A 533 -18.20 31.55 -5.88
CA ALA A 533 -17.31 30.41 -5.76
C ALA A 533 -17.22 29.66 -7.10
N PRO A 534 -16.03 29.18 -7.48
CA PRO A 534 -15.84 28.51 -8.77
C PRO A 534 -16.35 27.07 -8.71
N LEU A 535 -17.67 26.89 -8.59
CA LEU A 535 -18.33 25.59 -8.63
C LEU A 535 -18.33 25.03 -10.06
N LEU A 536 -18.31 23.69 -10.20
CA LEU A 536 -18.38 23.04 -11.50
C LEU A 536 -19.77 23.16 -12.11
N ASP A 537 -19.80 23.49 -13.40
CA ASP A 537 -21.01 23.45 -14.21
C ASP A 537 -21.27 22.01 -14.71
N ILE A 538 -22.28 21.38 -14.12
CA ILE A 538 -22.74 20.03 -14.45
C ILE A 538 -23.72 20.10 -15.63
N PRO A 539 -23.52 19.29 -16.69
CA PRO A 539 -24.28 19.43 -17.93
C PRO A 539 -25.72 18.96 -17.79
N GLU A 540 -26.61 19.55 -18.58
CA GLU A 540 -28.06 19.27 -18.55
C GLU A 540 -28.41 17.79 -18.69
N ASN A 541 -27.73 17.10 -19.61
CA ASN A 541 -27.98 15.69 -19.90
C ASN A 541 -27.74 14.77 -18.71
N TYR A 542 -26.97 15.19 -17.70
CA TYR A 542 -26.82 14.46 -16.45
C TYR A 542 -28.16 14.35 -15.69
N TYR A 543 -28.94 15.44 -15.64
CA TYR A 543 -30.21 15.47 -14.93
C TYR A 543 -31.31 14.74 -15.70
N GLU A 544 -31.27 14.80 -17.03
CA GLU A 544 -32.17 14.00 -17.88
C GLU A 544 -31.93 12.50 -17.67
N ASP A 545 -30.66 12.06 -17.60
CA ASP A 545 -30.30 10.67 -17.28
C ASP A 545 -30.67 10.31 -15.84
N LEU A 546 -30.44 11.22 -14.88
CA LEU A 546 -30.80 11.02 -13.48
C LEU A 546 -32.31 10.79 -13.31
N ALA A 547 -33.15 11.55 -14.03
CA ALA A 547 -34.61 11.38 -14.04
C ALA A 547 -35.05 10.00 -14.57
N ALA A 548 -34.32 9.46 -15.55
CA ALA A 548 -34.62 8.17 -16.14
C ALA A 548 -34.18 6.99 -15.25
N ARG A 549 -33.09 7.15 -14.49
CA ARG A 549 -32.49 6.07 -13.68
C ARG A 549 -32.89 6.10 -12.20
N VAL A 550 -33.28 7.25 -11.66
CA VAL A 550 -33.68 7.43 -10.26
C VAL A 550 -35.09 8.03 -10.21
N GLY A 551 -35.96 7.43 -9.39
CA GLY A 551 -37.34 7.90 -9.19
C GLY A 551 -37.44 9.14 -8.28
N LEU A 552 -36.67 10.20 -8.55
CA LEU A 552 -36.76 11.47 -7.84
C LEU A 552 -38.01 12.27 -8.30
N GLU A 553 -38.60 13.03 -7.39
CA GLU A 553 -39.67 13.98 -7.76
C GLU A 553 -39.10 15.12 -8.63
N ASP A 554 -39.93 15.63 -9.56
CA ASP A 554 -39.53 16.71 -10.49
C ASP A 554 -38.98 17.95 -9.77
N ALA A 555 -39.56 18.30 -8.62
CA ALA A 555 -39.10 19.44 -7.81
C ALA A 555 -37.70 19.21 -7.22
N ALA A 556 -37.41 17.99 -6.76
CA ALA A 556 -36.09 17.63 -6.23
C ALA A 556 -35.05 17.65 -7.36
N LEU A 557 -35.38 17.07 -8.52
CA LEU A 557 -34.51 17.09 -9.69
C LEU A 557 -34.21 18.52 -10.17
N ALA A 558 -35.23 19.38 -10.23
CA ALA A 558 -35.06 20.79 -10.58
C ALA A 558 -34.15 21.53 -9.59
N GLY A 559 -34.27 21.23 -8.29
CA GLY A 559 -33.41 21.77 -7.24
C GLY A 559 -31.95 21.36 -7.38
N LEU A 560 -31.68 20.09 -7.74
CA LEU A 560 -30.34 19.59 -8.03
C LEU A 560 -29.74 20.29 -9.26
N ARG A 561 -30.54 20.38 -10.33
CA ARG A 561 -30.16 21.01 -11.61
C ARG A 561 -29.76 22.47 -11.43
N GLU A 562 -30.58 23.25 -10.72
CA GLU A 562 -30.31 24.68 -10.46
C GLU A 562 -28.99 24.90 -9.71
N ARG A 563 -28.62 23.95 -8.83
CA ARG A 563 -27.44 24.04 -7.95
C ARG A 563 -26.22 23.32 -8.49
N HIS A 564 -26.32 22.71 -9.66
CA HIS A 564 -25.29 21.83 -10.21
C HIS A 564 -24.89 20.69 -9.24
N LEU A 565 -25.82 20.21 -8.42
CA LEU A 565 -25.59 19.14 -7.45
C LEU A 565 -25.65 17.77 -8.13
N LEU A 566 -24.63 16.97 -7.87
CA LEU A 566 -24.59 15.56 -8.27
C LEU A 566 -25.27 14.71 -7.19
N PHE A 567 -25.85 13.59 -7.61
CA PHE A 567 -26.64 12.67 -6.78
C PHE A 567 -26.14 11.24 -6.93
N ASP A 568 -26.09 10.51 -5.82
CA ASP A 568 -25.98 9.05 -5.80
C ASP A 568 -26.89 8.45 -4.71
N GLN A 569 -27.31 7.21 -4.92
CA GLN A 569 -28.09 6.45 -3.96
C GLN A 569 -27.60 5.00 -3.94
N ASP A 570 -27.31 4.49 -2.75
CA ASP A 570 -26.88 3.09 -2.60
C ASP A 570 -28.07 2.11 -2.52
N GLY A 571 -27.76 0.81 -2.56
CA GLY A 571 -28.77 -0.24 -2.52
C GLY A 571 -29.56 -0.34 -1.21
N THR A 572 -29.16 0.39 -0.16
CA THR A 572 -29.88 0.47 1.13
C THR A 572 -30.81 1.67 1.19
N GLY A 573 -30.79 2.54 0.17
CA GLY A 573 -31.55 3.78 0.10
C GLY A 573 -30.80 4.99 0.69
N GLY A 574 -29.55 4.83 1.13
CA GLY A 574 -28.69 5.93 1.56
C GLY A 574 -28.44 6.89 0.40
N VAL A 575 -28.48 8.20 0.66
CA VAL A 575 -28.36 9.26 -0.35
C VAL A 575 -27.06 10.03 -0.17
N PHE A 576 -26.46 10.41 -1.29
CA PHE A 576 -25.28 11.25 -1.35
C PHE A 576 -25.50 12.42 -2.31
N LEU A 577 -25.41 13.63 -1.77
CA LEU A 577 -25.40 14.85 -2.55
C LEU A 577 -24.02 15.46 -2.50
N HIS A 578 -23.51 15.91 -3.64
CA HIS A 578 -22.21 16.55 -3.67
C HIS A 578 -22.03 17.55 -4.81
N ALA A 579 -21.20 18.56 -4.56
CA ALA A 579 -20.77 19.56 -5.52
C ALA A 579 -19.25 19.72 -5.46
N TYR A 580 -18.64 20.04 -6.61
CA TYR A 580 -17.20 20.20 -6.73
C TYR A 580 -16.85 21.62 -7.15
N THR A 581 -15.69 22.09 -6.76
CA THR A 581 -15.07 23.28 -7.36
C THR A 581 -14.33 22.94 -8.64
N ALA A 582 -14.07 23.96 -9.46
CA ALA A 582 -12.99 23.93 -10.43
C ALA A 582 -11.64 23.68 -9.72
N PRO A 583 -10.66 23.06 -10.41
CA PRO A 583 -9.31 22.89 -9.87
C PRO A 583 -8.64 24.22 -9.56
N PHE A 584 -8.04 24.32 -8.37
CA PHE A 584 -7.14 25.42 -8.02
C PHE A 584 -5.80 25.21 -8.72
N HIS A 585 -5.45 26.12 -9.66
CA HIS A 585 -4.21 26.07 -10.45
C HIS A 585 -3.93 24.71 -11.11
N ASP A 586 -4.98 24.03 -11.60
CA ASP A 586 -4.89 22.70 -12.21
C ASP A 586 -4.29 21.60 -11.30
N ARG A 587 -4.32 21.83 -9.99
CA ARG A 587 -3.83 20.91 -8.96
C ARG A 587 -5.02 20.25 -8.26
N PHE A 588 -5.33 20.69 -7.04
CA PHE A 588 -6.39 20.10 -6.24
C PHE A 588 -7.72 20.83 -6.43
N PHE A 589 -8.82 20.21 -6.02
CA PHE A 589 -10.13 20.83 -5.93
C PHE A 589 -10.82 20.50 -4.61
N LEU A 590 -11.90 21.20 -4.31
CA LEU A 590 -12.68 21.01 -3.09
C LEU A 590 -14.05 20.43 -3.44
N GLU A 591 -14.61 19.68 -2.51
CA GLU A 591 -15.91 19.03 -2.63
C GLU A 591 -16.77 19.37 -1.40
N ILE A 592 -18.05 19.63 -1.63
CA ILE A 592 -19.07 19.75 -0.59
C ILE A 592 -19.91 18.49 -0.65
N THR A 593 -20.13 17.84 0.49
CA THR A 593 -20.79 16.53 0.56
C THR A 593 -21.85 16.50 1.64
N GLU A 594 -22.96 15.86 1.35
CA GLU A 594 -24.04 15.56 2.29
C GLU A 594 -24.39 14.08 2.18
N ARG A 595 -24.43 13.40 3.33
CA ARG A 595 -24.71 11.97 3.45
C ARG A 595 -25.97 11.79 4.28
N GLU A 596 -26.95 11.11 3.71
CA GLU A 596 -28.19 10.76 4.39
C GLU A 596 -28.41 9.24 4.38
N GLY A 597 -29.26 8.76 5.28
CA GLY A 597 -29.66 7.34 5.31
C GLY A 597 -28.51 6.35 5.53
N GLY A 598 -27.35 6.81 6.01
CA GLY A 598 -26.18 5.96 6.24
C GLY A 598 -25.29 5.71 5.02
N TYR A 599 -25.43 6.50 3.94
CA TYR A 599 -24.62 6.33 2.73
C TYR A 599 -23.11 6.35 3.01
N ALA A 600 -22.43 5.24 2.68
CA ALA A 600 -21.02 5.03 2.98
C ALA A 600 -20.06 5.26 1.79
N GLY A 601 -20.58 5.32 0.56
CA GLY A 601 -19.77 5.43 -0.67
C GLY A 601 -19.14 6.80 -0.92
N PHE A 602 -18.68 7.06 -2.14
CA PHE A 602 -18.01 8.32 -2.53
C PHE A 602 -18.62 8.98 -3.77
N GLY A 603 -19.82 8.56 -4.20
CA GLY A 603 -20.43 9.05 -5.44
C GLY A 603 -19.60 8.70 -6.68
N ALA A 604 -18.94 7.53 -6.68
CA ALA A 604 -18.03 7.11 -7.75
C ALA A 604 -18.68 7.09 -9.14
N VAL A 605 -19.99 6.84 -9.21
CA VAL A 605 -20.80 6.90 -10.43
C VAL A 605 -20.76 8.27 -11.12
N ASN A 606 -20.53 9.34 -10.35
CA ASN A 606 -20.46 10.70 -10.86
C ASN A 606 -19.05 11.10 -11.31
N ALA A 607 -18.04 10.25 -11.13
CA ALA A 607 -16.64 10.59 -11.41
C ALA A 607 -16.41 10.97 -12.88
N ALA A 608 -17.02 10.26 -13.83
CA ALA A 608 -16.88 10.56 -15.26
C ALA A 608 -17.44 11.94 -15.62
N VAL A 609 -18.60 12.29 -15.04
CA VAL A 609 -19.26 13.59 -15.24
C VAL A 609 -18.41 14.71 -14.64
N ARG A 610 -17.92 14.53 -13.41
CA ARG A 610 -16.97 15.46 -12.77
C ARG A 610 -15.74 15.69 -13.64
N MET A 611 -15.08 14.61 -14.09
CA MET A 611 -13.85 14.70 -14.89
C MET A 611 -14.10 15.41 -16.22
N ALA A 612 -15.23 15.17 -16.88
CA ALA A 612 -15.61 15.89 -18.09
C ALA A 612 -15.89 17.38 -17.83
N ALA A 613 -16.60 17.71 -16.75
CA ALA A 613 -16.90 19.09 -16.37
C ALA A 613 -15.63 19.90 -16.05
N GLN A 614 -14.67 19.30 -15.33
CA GLN A 614 -13.37 19.92 -15.02
C GLN A 614 -12.56 20.26 -16.27
N GLN A 615 -12.72 19.50 -17.35
CA GLN A 615 -12.01 19.75 -18.61
C GLN A 615 -12.60 20.93 -19.39
N ARG A 616 -13.92 21.09 -19.38
CA ARG A 616 -14.59 22.20 -20.08
C ARG A 616 -14.17 23.56 -19.56
N GLY A 617 -13.95 23.66 -18.24
CA GLY A 617 -13.51 24.90 -17.58
C GLY A 617 -12.07 25.34 -17.89
N ARG A 618 -11.31 24.58 -18.69
CA ARG A 618 -9.93 24.92 -19.10
C ARG A 618 -9.85 25.67 -20.44
N GLY A 619 -10.97 25.79 -21.16
CA GLY A 619 -11.06 26.37 -22.50
C GLY A 619 -11.17 27.88 -22.52
#